data_AF-A0A2R4N235-F1
#
_entry.id   AF-A0A2R4N235-F1
#
_cell.length_a   1.000
_cell.length_b   1.000
_cell.length_c   1.000
_cell.angle_alpha   90.00
_cell.angle_beta   90.00
_cell.angle_gamma   90.00
#
_symmetry.space_group_name_H-M   'P 1'
#
loop_
_entity.id
_entity.type
_entity.pdbx_description
1 polymer ?
#
loop_
_entity_poly.entity_id
_entity_poly.type
_entity_poly.pdbx_seq_one_letter_code
_entity_poly.pdbx_strand_id
1 'polypeptide(L)'
;MATWVQLAADHHPECKIYARLNPADILLLDRIFEGHGSIGIVSTADGKQGLVVIHCTPDTRAEALELLRHCPFPVEILDSLLKNEE
;
A
#
# COMPACT_ATOMS: atom_id res chain seq x y z
N MET A 1 -6.97 25.60 -17.80
CA MET A 1 -7.96 24.52 -17.93
C MET A 1 -7.23 23.20 -17.77
N ALA A 2 -7.04 22.74 -16.53
CA ALA A 2 -6.46 21.42 -16.30
C ALA A 2 -7.51 20.37 -16.68
N THR A 3 -7.15 19.49 -17.60
CA THR A 3 -7.99 18.40 -18.08
C THR A 3 -8.34 17.50 -16.89
N TRP A 4 -9.59 17.09 -16.74
CA TRP A 4 -10.04 16.15 -15.71
C TRP A 4 -9.25 14.82 -15.68
N VAL A 5 -8.56 14.50 -16.77
CA VAL A 5 -7.66 13.34 -16.89
C VAL A 5 -6.33 13.53 -16.16
N GLN A 6 -5.84 14.77 -16.01
CA GLN A 6 -4.57 15.06 -15.33
C GLN A 6 -4.72 15.04 -13.80
N LEU A 7 -5.91 15.38 -13.28
CA LEU A 7 -6.18 15.43 -11.83
C LEU A 7 -6.28 14.03 -11.20
N ALA A 8 -6.55 12.99 -11.99
CA ALA A 8 -6.67 11.62 -11.51
C ALA A 8 -5.32 10.86 -11.46
N ALA A 9 -4.30 11.37 -12.17
CA ALA A 9 -3.03 10.67 -12.35
C ALA A 9 -1.95 11.06 -11.30
N ASP A 10 -2.12 12.17 -10.59
CA ASP A 10 -1.09 12.76 -9.73
C ASP A 10 -1.64 13.12 -8.33
N HIS A 11 -1.05 12.48 -7.31
CA HIS A 11 -0.95 12.98 -5.92
C HIS A 11 -2.20 13.11 -5.03
N HIS A 12 -2.82 11.98 -4.67
CA HIS A 12 -3.40 11.82 -3.34
C HIS A 12 -2.42 11.04 -2.45
N PRO A 13 -1.40 11.68 -1.83
CA PRO A 13 -0.49 10.98 -0.91
C PRO A 13 -1.24 10.38 0.28
N GLU A 14 -2.36 10.98 0.70
CA GLU A 14 -3.25 10.38 1.70
C GLU A 14 -3.77 8.99 1.30
N CYS A 15 -3.89 8.69 0.00
CA CYS A 15 -4.43 7.43 -0.52
C CYS A 15 -3.40 6.30 -0.64
N LYS A 16 -2.15 6.55 -0.23
CA LYS A 16 -1.07 5.56 -0.28
C LYS A 16 -0.63 5.18 1.13
N ILE A 17 -0.47 3.88 1.34
CA ILE A 17 0.17 3.35 2.54
C ILE A 17 1.42 2.61 2.07
N TYR A 18 2.56 3.02 2.61
CA TYR A 18 3.83 2.36 2.35
C TYR A 18 4.09 1.34 3.43
N ALA A 19 4.52 0.14 3.04
CA ALA A 19 4.81 -0.90 4.00
C ALA A 19 6.00 -1.74 3.58
N ARG A 20 6.65 -2.34 4.58
CA ARG A 20 7.67 -3.37 4.44
C ARG A 20 7.20 -4.65 5.12
N LEU A 21 7.41 -5.78 4.46
CA LEU A 21 7.17 -7.11 5.00
C LEU A 21 8.23 -8.10 4.50
N ASN A 22 8.21 -9.34 4.97
CA ASN A 22 9.07 -10.37 4.39
C ASN A 22 8.67 -10.60 2.91
N PRO A 23 9.61 -10.61 1.95
CA PRO A 23 9.34 -10.93 0.55
C PRO A 23 8.45 -12.14 0.30
N ALA A 24 8.58 -13.18 1.13
CA ALA A 24 7.77 -14.40 1.02
C ALA A 24 6.28 -14.17 1.31
N ASP A 25 5.93 -13.13 2.06
CA ASP A 25 4.57 -12.84 2.51
C ASP A 25 3.82 -11.87 1.57
N ILE A 26 4.50 -11.25 0.60
CA ILE A 26 3.90 -10.28 -0.34
C ILE A 26 2.68 -10.87 -1.06
N LEU A 27 2.79 -12.09 -1.57
CA LEU A 27 1.69 -12.76 -2.28
C LEU A 27 0.51 -13.04 -1.35
N LEU A 28 0.78 -13.35 -0.08
CA LEU A 28 -0.30 -13.59 0.88
C LEU A 28 -0.98 -12.27 1.27
N LEU A 29 -0.22 -11.20 1.46
CA LEU A 29 -0.77 -9.86 1.69
C LEU A 29 -1.72 -9.44 0.57
N ASP A 30 -1.28 -9.58 -0.69
CA ASP A 30 -2.09 -9.28 -1.87
C ASP A 30 -3.43 -10.03 -1.86
N ARG A 31 -3.39 -11.34 -1.62
CA ARG A 31 -4.61 -12.18 -1.52
C ARG A 31 -5.52 -11.81 -0.36
N ILE A 32 -4.96 -11.38 0.78
CA ILE A 32 -5.77 -10.92 1.92
C ILE A 32 -6.53 -9.65 1.51
N PHE A 33 -5.88 -8.70 0.83
CA PHE A 33 -6.53 -7.49 0.33
C PHE A 33 -7.59 -7.79 -0.73
N GLU A 34 -7.33 -8.70 -1.66
CA GLU A 34 -8.32 -9.17 -2.65
C GLU A 34 -9.55 -9.79 -1.97
N GLY A 35 -9.35 -10.62 -0.93
CA GLY A 35 -10.42 -11.28 -0.19
C GLY A 35 -11.30 -10.33 0.64
N HIS A 36 -10.81 -9.15 1.00
CA HIS A 36 -11.54 -8.14 1.78
C HIS A 36 -12.37 -7.16 0.93
N GLY A 37 -12.37 -7.30 -0.41
CA GLY A 37 -13.32 -6.59 -1.26
C GLY A 37 -13.03 -5.09 -1.45
N SER A 38 -12.07 -4.78 -2.33
CA SER A 38 -11.78 -3.42 -2.82
C SER A 38 -11.40 -2.36 -1.77
N ILE A 39 -11.00 -2.77 -0.57
CA ILE A 39 -10.43 -1.87 0.46
C ILE A 39 -9.12 -1.20 0.00
N GLY A 40 -8.39 -1.85 -0.91
CA GLY A 40 -7.17 -1.34 -1.53
C GLY A 40 -6.54 -2.34 -2.50
N ILE A 41 -5.57 -1.88 -3.27
CA ILE A 41 -4.78 -2.67 -4.21
C ILE A 41 -3.33 -2.67 -3.76
N VAL A 42 -2.71 -3.85 -3.67
CA VAL A 42 -1.30 -3.98 -3.29
C VAL A 42 -0.44 -3.95 -4.56
N SER A 43 0.54 -3.04 -4.58
CA SER A 43 1.56 -2.95 -5.61
C SER A 43 2.93 -3.22 -5.00
N THR A 44 3.72 -4.11 -5.61
CA THR A 44 5.09 -4.36 -5.15
C THR A 44 6.02 -3.28 -5.71
N ALA A 45 6.68 -2.52 -4.82
CA ALA A 45 7.68 -1.52 -5.19
C ALA A 45 9.09 -2.14 -5.32
N ASP A 46 9.47 -3.00 -4.37
CA ASP A 46 10.71 -3.80 -4.42
C ASP A 46 10.47 -5.17 -3.77
N GLY A 47 10.35 -6.20 -4.61
CA GLY A 47 10.08 -7.56 -4.14
C GLY A 47 11.26 -8.20 -3.39
N LYS A 48 12.50 -7.73 -3.57
CA LYS A 48 13.66 -8.27 -2.83
C LYS A 48 13.75 -7.68 -1.43
N GLN A 49 13.38 -6.40 -1.30
CA GLN A 49 13.38 -5.70 -0.02
C GLN A 49 12.05 -5.79 0.74
N GLY A 50 11.03 -6.38 0.11
CA GLY A 50 9.72 -6.50 0.72
C GLY A 50 8.95 -5.19 0.76
N LEU A 51 9.22 -4.26 -0.15
CA LEU A 51 8.58 -2.95 -0.18
C LEU A 51 7.31 -3.01 -1.03
N VAL A 52 6.20 -2.57 -0.46
CA VAL A 52 4.90 -2.53 -1.12
C VAL A 52 4.22 -1.18 -0.92
N VAL A 53 3.32 -0.85 -1.84
CA VAL A 53 2.40 0.29 -1.76
C VAL A 53 0.99 -0.27 -1.78
N ILE A 54 0.19 0.10 -0.78
CA ILE A 54 -1.24 -0.15 -0.78
C ILE A 54 -1.91 1.12 -1.30
N HIS A 55 -2.62 0.99 -2.42
CA HIS A 55 -3.41 2.03 -3.03
C HIS A 55 -4.86 1.89 -2.54
N CYS A 56 -5.34 2.86 -1.78
CA CYS A 56 -6.70 2.88 -1.23
C CYS A 56 -7.41 4.19 -1.62
N THR A 57 -8.68 4.34 -1.28
CA THR A 57 -9.35 5.65 -1.31
C THR A 57 -9.30 6.27 0.08
N PRO A 58 -9.57 7.59 0.24
CA PRO A 58 -9.60 8.21 1.57
C PRO A 58 -10.57 7.49 2.52
N ASP A 59 -11.71 7.02 1.98
CA ASP A 59 -12.76 6.33 2.74
C ASP A 59 -12.33 4.94 3.23
N THR A 60 -11.46 4.23 2.51
CA THR A 60 -11.02 2.87 2.87
C THR A 60 -9.66 2.82 3.56
N ARG A 61 -8.94 3.95 3.63
CA ARG A 61 -7.59 4.01 4.22
C ARG A 61 -7.52 3.52 5.66
N ALA A 62 -8.49 3.91 6.48
CA ALA A 62 -8.53 3.51 7.89
C ALA A 62 -8.68 1.99 8.04
N GLU A 63 -9.52 1.39 7.20
CA GLU A 63 -9.76 -0.05 7.16
C GLU A 63 -8.54 -0.80 6.61
N ALA A 64 -7.89 -0.29 5.55
CA ALA A 64 -6.65 -0.85 5.03
C ALA A 64 -5.54 -0.85 6.10
N LEU A 65 -5.40 0.22 6.87
CA LEU A 65 -4.47 0.27 8.01
C LEU A 65 -4.83 -0.72 9.11
N GLU A 66 -6.11 -0.92 9.39
CA GLU A 66 -6.58 -1.90 10.37
C GLU A 66 -6.30 -3.33 9.93
N LEU A 67 -6.50 -3.64 8.66
CA LEU A 67 -6.16 -4.94 8.09
C LEU A 67 -4.67 -5.22 8.19
N LEU A 68 -3.82 -4.23 7.89
CA LEU A 68 -2.35 -4.37 8.00
C LEU A 68 -1.91 -4.66 9.45
N ARG A 69 -2.58 -4.07 10.45
CA ARG A 69 -2.32 -4.35 11.88
C ARG A 69 -2.70 -5.77 12.32
N HIS A 70 -3.66 -6.39 11.62
CA HIS A 70 -4.17 -7.72 11.94
C HIS A 70 -3.67 -8.81 10.98
N CYS A 71 -2.72 -8.47 10.09
CA CYS A 71 -2.14 -9.46 9.20
C CYS A 71 -1.49 -10.62 9.99
N PRO A 72 -1.55 -11.85 9.45
CA PRO A 72 -1.01 -13.04 10.13
C PRO A 72 0.53 -13.09 10.14
N PHE A 73 1.19 -12.04 9.64
CA PHE A 73 2.63 -11.84 9.60
C PHE A 73 2.95 -10.37 9.90
N PRO A 74 4.19 -10.07 10.34
CA PRO A 74 4.60 -8.69 10.62
C PRO A 74 4.58 -7.81 9.38
N VAL A 75 3.97 -6.63 9.51
CA VAL A 75 3.98 -5.58 8.50
C VAL A 75 4.41 -4.27 9.16
N GLU A 76 5.46 -3.66 8.63
CA GLU A 76 5.97 -2.37 9.08
C GLU A 76 5.42 -1.26 8.19
N ILE A 77 4.70 -0.31 8.77
CA ILE A 77 4.20 0.86 8.04
C ILE A 77 5.31 1.92 7.97
N LEU A 78 5.53 2.46 6.78
CA LEU A 78 6.58 3.45 6.49
C LEU A 78 5.96 4.82 6.18
N ASP A 79 6.70 5.89 6.50
CA ASP A 79 6.31 7.25 6.11
C ASP A 79 6.50 7.49 4.60
N SER A 80 7.50 6.86 3.98
CA SER A 80 7.75 6.93 2.54
C SER A 80 8.58 5.72 2.04
N LEU A 81 8.63 5.51 0.73
CA LEU A 81 9.54 4.52 0.10
C LEU A 81 10.95 5.08 -0.18
N LEU A 82 11.22 6.33 0.14
CA LEU A 82 12.54 6.90 -0.09
C LEU A 82 13.54 6.22 0.84
N LYS A 83 14.55 5.58 0.26
CA LYS A 83 15.73 5.15 1.01
C LYS A 83 16.44 6.41 1.49
N ASN A 84 16.71 6.50 2.78
CA ASN A 84 17.84 7.30 3.25
C ASN A 84 19.08 6.57 2.72
N GLU A 85 19.60 7.00 1.57
CA GLU A 85 20.93 6.58 1.12
C GLU A 85 21.95 7.31 2.02
N GLU A 86 22.50 6.58 3.00
CA GLU A 86 23.76 6.95 3.67
C GLU A 86 24.95 6.29 2.96
#